data_AF-A0A7X8KW83-F1
#
_entry.id   AF-A0A7X8KW83-F1
#
_cell.length_a   1.000
_cell.length_b   1.000
_cell.length_c   1.000
_cell.angle_alpha   90.00
_cell.angle_beta   90.00
_cell.angle_gamma   90.00
#
_symmetry.space_group_name_H-M   'P 1'
#
loop_
_entity.id
_entity.type
_entity.pdbx_description
1 polymer ?
#
loop_
_entity_poly.entity_id
_entity_poly.type
_entity_poly.pdbx_seq_one_letter_code
_entity_poly.pdbx_strand_id
1 'polypeptide(L)'
;ELEGMVEKAVILCEGDEINIEDIIVDDENINQAAERYNSHYFNIDYGVSLKKLNDEYIKHVLSKENNNVKRASEILEIDRSTLWRKINKK
;
A
#
# COMPACT_ATOMS: atom_id res chain seq x y z
N GLU A 1 25.43 12.47 -11.65
CA GLU A 1 24.76 11.96 -10.44
C GLU A 1 23.70 10.92 -10.77
N LEU A 2 22.72 11.21 -11.62
CA LEU A 2 21.72 10.21 -12.05
C LEU A 2 22.34 8.98 -12.74
N GLU A 3 23.32 9.19 -13.62
CA GLU A 3 24.05 8.12 -14.31
C GLU A 3 24.64 7.10 -13.35
N GLY A 4 25.36 7.57 -12.31
CA GLY A 4 25.93 6.68 -11.29
C GLY A 4 24.90 5.98 -10.41
N MET A 5 23.69 6.54 -10.26
CA MET A 5 22.59 5.85 -9.58
C MET A 5 22.04 4.71 -10.43
N VAL A 6 21.83 4.96 -11.73
CA VAL A 6 21.35 3.95 -12.68
C VAL A 6 22.38 2.83 -12.83
N GLU A 7 23.68 3.14 -12.92
CA GLU A 7 24.74 2.14 -12.97
C GLU A 7 24.75 1.22 -11.74
N LYS A 8 24.64 1.80 -10.53
CA LYS A 8 24.55 1.01 -9.30
C LYS A 8 23.30 0.13 -9.26
N ALA A 9 22.15 0.66 -9.67
CA ALA A 9 20.91 -0.10 -9.72
C ALA A 9 21.01 -1.28 -10.70
N VAL A 10 21.63 -1.09 -11.87
CA VAL A 10 21.91 -2.18 -12.83
C VAL A 10 22.84 -3.25 -12.24
N ILE A 11 23.84 -2.84 -11.46
CA ILE A 11 24.79 -3.78 -10.82
C ILE A 11 24.10 -4.63 -9.73
N LEU A 12 23.13 -4.06 -9.02
CA LEU A 12 22.45 -4.70 -7.90
C LEU A 12 21.21 -5.51 -8.30
N CYS A 13 20.60 -5.16 -9.43
CA CYS A 13 19.42 -5.83 -9.96
C CYS A 13 19.68 -7.33 -10.18
N GLU A 14 18.92 -8.18 -9.47
CA GLU A 14 19.01 -9.64 -9.59
C GLU A 14 18.10 -10.24 -10.68
N GLY A 15 17.54 -9.40 -11.57
CA GLY A 15 16.65 -9.82 -12.65
C GLY A 15 16.71 -8.92 -13.89
N ASP A 16 15.68 -9.03 -14.74
CA ASP A 16 15.57 -8.28 -16.00
C ASP A 16 14.90 -6.90 -15.85
N GLU A 17 14.37 -6.60 -14.66
CA GLU A 17 13.68 -5.35 -14.34
C GLU A 17 14.27 -4.74 -13.07
N ILE A 18 14.65 -3.45 -13.12
CA ILE A 18 15.13 -2.69 -11.97
C ILE A 18 13.93 -2.35 -11.09
N ASN A 19 13.96 -2.83 -9.84
CA ASN A 19 12.95 -2.53 -8.84
C ASN A 19 13.43 -1.43 -7.89
N ILE A 20 12.52 -0.92 -7.05
CA ILE A 20 12.83 0.21 -6.17
C ILE A 20 13.86 -0.16 -5.09
N GLU A 21 13.94 -1.45 -4.73
CA GLU A 21 14.91 -1.98 -3.77
C GLU A 21 16.34 -1.95 -4.34
N ASP A 22 16.50 -1.96 -5.66
CA ASP A 22 17.80 -1.93 -6.35
C ASP A 22 18.40 -0.51 -6.37
N ILE A 23 17.59 0.51 -6.09
CA ILE A 23 18.01 1.90 -6.10
C ILE A 23 18.53 2.28 -4.70
N ILE A 24 19.85 2.18 -4.49
CA ILE A 24 20.49 2.67 -3.27
C ILE A 24 20.50 4.19 -3.26
N VAL A 25 19.69 4.81 -2.39
CA VAL A 25 19.72 6.25 -2.16
C VAL A 25 19.87 6.56 -0.69
N ASP A 26 21.02 7.13 -0.31
CA ASP A 26 21.27 7.72 1.01
C ASP A 26 20.62 9.11 1.10
N ASP A 27 19.33 9.21 0.80
CA ASP A 27 18.58 10.46 0.90
C ASP A 27 17.24 10.25 1.59
N GLU A 28 17.11 10.83 2.79
CA GLU A 28 15.86 10.83 3.59
C GLU A 28 14.66 11.37 2.79
N ASN A 29 14.88 12.21 1.77
CA ASN A 29 13.81 12.73 0.92
C ASN A 29 13.23 11.68 -0.02
N ILE A 30 14.01 10.69 -0.46
CA ILE A 30 13.54 9.62 -1.34
C ILE A 30 12.81 8.56 -0.53
N ASN A 31 13.23 8.27 0.70
CA ASN A 31 12.46 7.43 1.62
C ASN A 31 11.08 8.04 1.91
N GLN A 32 10.99 9.37 2.12
CA GLN A 32 9.70 10.06 2.24
C GLN A 32 8.88 10.05 0.94
N ALA A 33 9.53 10.14 -0.22
CA ALA A 33 8.85 10.05 -1.51
C ALA A 33 8.32 8.63 -1.77
N ALA A 34 9.09 7.59 -1.41
CA ALA A 34 8.69 6.19 -1.46
C ALA A 34 7.56 5.89 -0.48
N GLU A 35 7.59 6.42 0.74
CA GLU A 35 6.47 6.33 1.71
C GLU A 35 5.21 7.04 1.20
N ARG A 36 5.36 8.22 0.56
CA ARG A 36 4.24 8.91 -0.09
C ARG A 36 3.69 8.14 -1.30
N TYR A 37 4.54 7.51 -2.09
CA TYR A 37 4.12 6.66 -3.20
C TYR A 37 3.38 5.42 -2.69
N ASN A 38 3.96 4.72 -1.72
CA ASN A 38 3.38 3.55 -1.06
C ASN A 38 2.08 3.87 -0.30
N SER A 39 1.90 5.10 0.16
CA SER A 39 0.66 5.55 0.80
C SER A 39 -0.55 5.31 -0.09
N HIS A 40 -0.45 5.41 -1.42
CA HIS A 40 -1.60 5.20 -2.30
C HIS A 40 -1.90 3.74 -2.62
N TYR A 41 -0.99 2.82 -2.33
CA TYR A 41 -1.17 1.40 -2.62
C TYR A 41 -1.67 0.62 -1.41
N PHE A 42 -2.46 -0.41 -1.69
CA PHE A 42 -2.84 -1.42 -0.70
C PHE A 42 -1.98 -2.67 -0.95
N ASN A 43 -0.94 -2.83 -0.15
CA ASN A 43 -0.04 -3.98 -0.22
C ASN A 43 -0.56 -5.11 0.65
N ILE A 44 -0.54 -6.33 0.13
CA ILE A 44 -0.91 -7.52 0.89
C ILE A 44 -0.10 -8.74 0.45
N ASP A 45 0.25 -9.59 1.41
CA ASP A 45 1.05 -10.78 1.16
C ASP A 45 0.29 -11.81 0.32
N TYR A 46 1.02 -12.52 -0.53
CA TYR A 46 0.49 -13.67 -1.25
C TYR A 46 0.07 -14.79 -0.28
N GLY A 47 -1.02 -15.49 -0.60
CA GLY A 47 -1.52 -16.62 0.18
C GLY A 47 -2.43 -16.25 1.36
N VAL A 48 -2.76 -14.97 1.55
CA VAL A 48 -3.79 -14.58 2.52
C VAL A 48 -5.18 -15.08 2.11
N SER A 49 -5.97 -15.49 3.10
CA SER A 49 -7.37 -15.87 2.85
C SER A 49 -8.20 -14.66 2.38
N LEU A 50 -9.23 -14.91 1.57
CA LEU A 50 -10.18 -13.88 1.13
C LEU A 50 -10.82 -13.12 2.31
N LYS A 51 -11.08 -13.83 3.43
CA LYS A 51 -11.61 -13.20 4.64
C LYS A 51 -10.63 -12.15 5.19
N LYS A 52 -9.36 -12.52 5.33
CA LYS A 52 -8.31 -11.62 5.84
C LYS A 52 -8.05 -10.47 4.87
N LEU A 53 -7.99 -10.74 3.56
CA LEU A 53 -7.91 -9.73 2.51
C LEU A 53 -9.02 -8.68 2.65
N ASN A 54 -10.27 -9.15 2.77
CA ASN A 54 -11.42 -8.28 2.95
C ASN A 54 -11.31 -7.43 4.23
N ASP A 55 -10.91 -8.03 5.35
CA ASP A 55 -10.83 -7.33 6.63
C ASP A 55 -9.71 -6.28 6.64
N GLU A 56 -8.56 -6.58 6.04
CA GLU A 56 -7.46 -5.63 5.90
C GLU A 56 -7.80 -4.49 4.94
N TYR A 57 -8.46 -4.78 3.81
CA TYR A 57 -8.86 -3.74 2.85
C TYR A 57 -9.91 -2.78 3.45
N ILE A 58 -10.87 -3.31 4.23
CA ILE A 58 -11.83 -2.47 4.97
C ILE A 58 -11.11 -1.50 5.90
N LYS A 59 -10.12 -1.98 6.66
CA LYS A 59 -9.33 -1.12 7.56
C LYS A 59 -8.56 -0.06 6.77
N HIS A 60 -7.94 -0.45 5.65
CA HIS A 60 -7.20 0.47 4.79
C HIS A 60 -8.09 1.62 4.29
N VAL A 61 -9.26 1.31 3.71
CA VAL A 61 -10.20 2.32 3.21
C VAL A 61 -10.70 3.22 4.34
N LEU A 62 -11.04 2.66 5.51
CA LEU A 62 -11.44 3.46 6.67
C LEU A 62 -10.33 4.41 7.13
N SER A 63 -9.09 3.95 7.18
CA SER A 63 -7.95 4.79 7.54
C SER A 63 -7.75 5.93 6.53
N LYS A 64 -7.91 5.67 5.23
CA LYS A 64 -7.79 6.68 4.17
C LYS A 64 -8.89 7.73 4.23
N GLU A 65 -10.10 7.31 4.59
CA GLU A 65 -11.26 8.19 4.73
C GLU A 65 -11.42 8.78 6.15
N ASN A 66 -10.36 8.78 6.99
CA ASN A 66 -10.39 9.31 8.36
C ASN A 66 -11.56 8.73 9.22
N ASN A 67 -11.79 7.43 9.11
CA ASN A 67 -12.90 6.69 9.73
C ASN A 67 -14.31 7.16 9.34
N ASN A 68 -14.45 7.86 8.21
CA ASN A 68 -15.75 8.21 7.68
C ASN A 68 -16.46 6.98 7.09
N VAL A 69 -17.28 6.34 7.91
CA VAL A 69 -18.00 5.11 7.57
C VAL A 69 -18.90 5.28 6.33
N LYS A 70 -19.45 6.47 6.08
CA LYS A 70 -20.30 6.71 4.90
C LYS A 70 -19.46 6.67 3.62
N ARG A 71 -18.39 7.47 3.56
CA ARG A 71 -17.45 7.49 2.43
C ARG A 71 -16.83 6.11 2.17
N ALA A 72 -16.38 5.45 3.24
CA ALA A 72 -15.80 4.12 3.12
C ALA A 72 -16.81 3.08 2.60
N SER A 73 -18.09 3.14 3.01
CA SER A 73 -19.12 2.25 2.49
C SER A 73 -19.43 2.48 1.00
N GLU A 74 -19.35 3.73 0.53
CA GLU A 74 -19.51 4.08 -0.88
C GLU A 74 -18.36 3.50 -1.72
N ILE A 75 -17.11 3.63 -1.26
CA ILE A 75 -15.92 3.07 -1.94
C ILE A 75 -15.93 1.54 -1.97
N LEU A 76 -16.31 0.91 -0.85
CA LEU A 76 -16.37 -0.54 -0.73
C LEU A 76 -17.61 -1.17 -1.40
N GLU A 77 -18.52 -0.34 -1.94
CA GLU A 77 -19.78 -0.75 -2.57
C GLU A 77 -20.62 -1.70 -1.69
N ILE A 78 -20.70 -1.40 -0.39
CA ILE A 78 -21.52 -2.15 0.57
C ILE A 78 -22.41 -1.21 1.36
N ASP A 79 -23.52 -1.74 1.88
CA ASP A 79 -24.35 -0.96 2.79
C ASP A 79 -23.56 -0.48 4.02
N ARG A 80 -23.83 0.76 4.43
CA ARG A 80 -23.29 1.34 5.67
C ARG A 80 -23.55 0.45 6.89
N SER A 81 -24.73 -0.18 6.94
CA SER A 81 -25.10 -1.12 8.01
C SER A 81 -24.25 -2.40 7.98
N THR A 82 -23.91 -2.89 6.80
CA THR A 82 -23.02 -4.04 6.61
C THR A 82 -21.59 -3.73 7.02
N LEU A 83 -21.06 -2.58 6.61
CA LEU A 83 -19.75 -2.11 7.04
C LEU A 83 -19.68 -1.98 8.57
N TRP A 84 -20.70 -1.37 9.19
CA TRP A 84 -20.77 -1.21 10.65
C TRP A 84 -20.76 -2.56 11.40
N ARG A 85 -21.49 -3.57 10.91
CA ARG A 85 -21.47 -4.93 11.48
C ARG A 85 -20.10 -5.60 11.35
N LYS A 86 -19.39 -5.37 10.25
CA LYS A 86 -18.04 -5.92 10.03
C LYS A 86 -17.01 -5.28 10.97
N ILE A 87 -17.12 -3.98 11.25
CA ILE A 87 -16.21 -3.25 12.15
C ILE A 87 -16.44 -3.62 13.62
N ASN A 88 -17.70 -3.83 14.04
CA ASN A 88 -18.07 -4.04 15.44
C ASN A 88 -18.18 -5.52 15.86
N LYS A 89 -17.87 -6.46 14.97
CA LYS A 89 -17.79 -7.87 15.35
C LYS A 89 -16.52 -8.07 16.18
N LYS A 90 -16.68 -8.24 17.50
CA LYS A 90 -15.65 -8.80 18.37
C LYS A 90 -15.45 -10.29 18.06
#